data_AF-E6QW74-F1
#
_entry.id   AF-E6QW74-F1
#
_cell.length_a   1.000
_cell.length_b   1.000
_cell.length_c   1.000
_cell.angle_alpha   90.00
_cell.angle_beta   90.00
_cell.angle_gamma   90.00
#
_symmetry.space_group_name_H-M   'P 1'
#
loop_
_entity.id
_entity.type
_entity.pdbx_description
1 polymer ?
#
loop_
_entity_poly.entity_id
_entity_poly.type
_entity_poly.pdbx_seq_one_letter_code
_entity_poly.pdbx_strand_id
1 'polypeptide(L)' 'MNVLEMNTLRYFINLDERGEFYADVRDDSNNTIFEIKGFDVFEDGWMRNKRDLKGLKNYLVDLGV' A
#
# COMPACT_ATOMS: atom_id res chain seq x y z
N MET A 1 24.75 16.09 13.62
CA MET A 1 23.46 16.34 12.95
C MET A 1 22.89 14.98 12.59
N ASN A 2 21.83 14.53 13.26
CA ASN A 2 21.10 13.34 12.82
C ASN A 2 20.26 13.78 11.63
N VAL A 3 20.69 13.38 10.44
CA VAL A 3 19.83 13.44 9.27
C VAL A 3 18.77 12.36 9.51
N LEU A 4 17.52 12.76 9.74
CA LEU A 4 16.43 11.79 9.70
C LEU A 4 16.42 11.27 8.27
N GLU A 5 16.81 10.01 8.08
CA GLU A 5 16.66 9.34 6.80
C GLU A 5 15.17 9.42 6.42
N MET A 6 14.87 10.26 5.43
CA MET A 6 13.55 10.27 4.81
C MET A 6 13.47 9.03 3.94
N ASN A 7 13.07 7.90 4.53
CA ASN A 7 12.77 6.70 3.77
C ASN A 7 11.61 7.01 2.83
N THR A 8 11.87 6.91 1.53
CA THR A 8 10.81 7.06 0.53
C THR A 8 10.09 5.73 0.42
N LEU A 9 8.82 5.72 0.80
CA LEU A 9 7.95 4.56 0.61
C LEU A 9 7.33 4.61 -0.78
N ARG A 10 7.43 3.49 -1.49
CA ARG A 10 6.85 3.31 -2.83
C ARG A 10 5.72 2.30 -2.78
N TYR A 11 4.61 2.68 -3.38
CA TYR A 11 3.40 1.87 -3.44
C TYR A 11 3.29 1.22 -4.82
N PHE A 12 3.09 -0.09 -4.83
CA PHE A 12 2.89 -0.87 -6.05
C PHE A 12 1.53 -1.56 -5.97
N ILE A 13 0.77 -1.48 -7.07
CA ILE A 13 -0.54 -2.12 -7.19
C ILE A 13 -0.49 -3.00 -8.42
N ASN A 14 -0.80 -4.28 -8.26
CA ASN A 14 -0.92 -5.20 -9.39
C ASN A 14 -2.28 -5.01 -10.06
N LEU A 15 -2.33 -4.20 -11.11
CA LEU A 15 -3.58 -3.90 -11.83
C LEU A 15 -3.98 -4.99 -12.83
N ASP A 16 -3.05 -5.85 -13.21
CA ASP A 16 -3.24 -6.91 -14.22
C ASP A 16 -3.68 -8.24 -13.61
N GLU A 17 -3.64 -8.36 -12.28
CA GLU A 17 -4.04 -9.58 -11.59
C GLU A 17 -5.54 -9.86 -11.80
N ARG A 18 -5.82 -11.04 -12.35
CA ARG A 18 -7.16 -11.57 -12.51
C ARG A 18 -7.48 -12.43 -11.29
N GLY A 19 -8.21 -11.88 -10.34
CA GLY A 19 -8.58 -12.57 -9.11
C GLY A 19 -8.40 -11.67 -7.91
N GLU A 20 -7.65 -12.17 -6.92
CA GLU A 20 -7.35 -11.48 -5.68
C GLU A 20 -6.58 -10.18 -5.92
N PHE A 21 -6.91 -9.12 -5.19
CA PHE A 21 -6.16 -7.87 -5.26
C PHE A 21 -4.84 -8.00 -4.51
N TYR A 22 -3.77 -7.51 -5.14
CA TYR A 22 -2.44 -7.42 -4.54
C TYR A 22 -1.90 -5.99 -4.65
N ALA A 23 -1.42 -5.48 -3.53
CA ALA A 23 -0.60 -4.28 -3.47
C ALA A 23 0.48 -4.44 -2.42
N ASP A 24 1.63 -3.78 -2.61
CA ASP A 24 2.71 -3.82 -1.65
C ASP A 24 3.41 -2.47 -1.49
N VAL A 25 3.96 -2.25 -0.30
CA VAL A 25 4.76 -1.08 0.07
C VAL A 25 6.21 -1.50 0.12
N ARG A 26 7.07 -0.77 -0.57
CA ARG A 26 8.51 -1.03 -0.60
C ARG A 26 9.33 0.13 -0.09
N ASP A 27 10.44 -0.20 0.56
CA ASP A 27 11.46 0.77 0.94
C ASP A 27 12.33 1.20 -0.27
N ASP A 28 13.31 2.06 -0.01
CA ASP A 28 14.27 2.53 -1.02
C ASP A 28 15.14 1.41 -1.61
N SER A 29 15.39 0.36 -0.81
CA SER A 29 16.11 -0.84 -1.23
C SER A 29 15.24 -1.83 -2.03
N ASN A 30 13.98 -1.47 -2.29
CA ASN A 30 12.99 -2.30 -2.98
C ASN A 30 12.62 -3.59 -2.19
N ASN A 31 12.82 -3.58 -0.87
CA ASN A 31 12.29 -4.61 0.01
C ASN A 31 10.82 -4.32 0.28
N THR A 32 9.97 -5.34 0.13
CA THR A 32 8.57 -5.26 0.56
C THR A 32 8.51 -5.23 2.08
N ILE A 33 7.94 -4.16 2.64
CA ILE A 33 7.78 -3.97 4.09
C ILE A 33 6.33 -4.17 4.54
N PHE A 34 5.39 -4.13 3.60
CA PHE A 34 3.97 -4.35 3.86
C PHE A 34 3.28 -4.89 2.61
N GLU A 35 2.35 -5.82 2.80
CA GLU A 35 1.58 -6.43 1.72
C GLU A 35 0.08 -6.34 2.02
N ILE A 36 -0.70 -6.08 0.97
CA ILE A 36 -2.15 -6.15 0.97
C ILE A 36 -2.53 -7.25 0.00
N LYS A 37 -3.25 -8.24 0.51
CA LYS A 37 -3.81 -9.36 -0.25
C LYS A 37 -5.29 -9.45 0.07
N GLY A 38 -6.08 -9.93 -0.88
CA GLY A 38 -7.50 -10.14 -0.65
C GLY A 38 -8.35 -8.92 -0.98
N PHE A 39 -9.60 -9.00 -0.57
CA PHE A 39 -10.59 -7.96 -0.82
C PHE A 39 -10.94 -7.14 0.43
N ASP A 40 -10.34 -7.46 1.57
CA ASP A 40 -10.62 -6.85 2.87
C ASP A 40 -10.52 -5.32 2.82
N VAL A 41 -9.51 -4.78 2.14
CA VAL A 41 -9.34 -3.32 1.97
C VAL A 41 -10.53 -2.65 1.23
N PHE A 42 -11.27 -3.40 0.43
CA PHE A 42 -12.51 -2.93 -0.20
C PHE A 42 -13.73 -3.18 0.68
N GLU A 43 -13.81 -4.37 1.30
CA GLU A 43 -14.93 -4.78 2.15
C GLU A 43 -15.05 -3.92 3.41
N ASP A 44 -13.91 -3.57 4.00
CA ASP A 44 -13.79 -2.65 5.14
C ASP A 44 -14.06 -1.19 4.76
N GLY A 45 -14.24 -0.91 3.46
CA GLY A 45 -14.60 0.41 2.94
C GLY A 45 -13.44 1.39 2.85
N TRP A 46 -12.19 0.96 3.06
CA TRP A 46 -11.01 1.80 2.87
C TRP A 46 -10.83 2.22 1.42
N MET A 47 -10.93 1.28 0.48
CA MET A 47 -10.84 1.52 -0.96
C MET A 47 -12.16 1.24 -1.67
N ARG A 48 -12.54 2.10 -2.62
CA ARG A 48 -13.76 1.88 -3.44
C ARG A 48 -13.53 0.96 -4.65
N ASN A 49 -12.30 0.89 -5.15
CA ASN A 49 -11.84 0.03 -6.24
C ASN A 49 -10.31 0.08 -6.30
N LYS A 50 -9.69 -0.77 -7.12
CA LYS A 50 -8.21 -0.88 -7.26
C LYS A 50 -7.47 0.41 -7.64
N ARG A 51 -8.17 1.48 -8.05
CA ARG A 51 -7.59 2.79 -8.38
C ARG A 51 -7.83 3.85 -7.30
N ASP A 52 -8.42 3.49 -6.17
CA ASP A 52 -8.66 4.41 -5.06
C ASP A 52 -7.40 4.66 -4.23
N LEU A 53 -6.46 5.41 -4.80
CA LEU A 53 -5.19 5.75 -4.16
C LEU A 53 -5.36 6.58 -2.89
N LYS A 54 -6.47 7.32 -2.78
CA LYS A 54 -6.79 8.10 -1.58
C LYS A 54 -7.19 7.16 -0.44
N GLY A 55 -8.06 6.20 -0.72
CA GLY A 55 -8.45 5.16 0.22
C GLY A 55 -7.25 4.35 0.70
N LEU A 56 -6.41 3.91 -0.24
CA LEU A 56 -5.18 3.19 0.07
C LEU A 56 -4.23 3.99 0.97
N LYS A 57 -4.00 5.28 0.66
CA LYS A 57 -3.17 6.14 1.49
C LYS A 57 -3.70 6.24 2.92
N ASN A 58 -5.01 6.43 3.08
CA ASN A 58 -5.61 6.54 4.41
C ASN A 58 -5.46 5.23 5.20
N TYR A 59 -5.64 4.08 4.54
CA TYR A 59 -5.44 2.77 5.15
C TYR A 59 -4.00 2.59 5.64
N LEU A 60 -3.01 2.97 4.83
CA LEU A 60 -1.60 2.85 5.20
C LEU A 60 -1.22 3.77 6.37
N VAL A 61 -1.74 5.01 6.38
CA VAL A 61 -1.56 5.93 7.52
C VAL A 61 -2.19 5.38 8.80
N ASP A 62 -3.36 4.75 8.71
CA ASP A 62 -4.04 4.12 9.85
C ASP A 62 -3.21 2.95 10.44
N LEU A 63 -2.55 2.20 9.57
CA LEU A 63 -1.60 1.14 9.96
C LEU A 63 -0.25 1.67 10.49
N GLY A 64 -0.01 2.98 10.43
CA GLY A 64 1.25 3.60 10.85
C GLY A 64 2.40 3.41 9.85
N VAL A 65 2.08 3.17 8.58
CA VAL A 65 3.03 3.03 7.46
C VAL A 65 3.26 4.36 6.76
#